data_AF-A0A1H9W8S0-F1
#
_entry.id   AF-A0A1H9W8S0-F1
#
_cell.length_a   1.000
_cell.length_b   1.000
_cell.length_c   1.000
_cell.angle_alpha   90.00
_cell.angle_beta   90.00
_cell.angle_gamma   90.00
#
_symmetry.space_group_name_H-M   'P 1'
#
loop_
_entity.id
_entity.type
_entity.pdbx_description
1 polymer ?
#
loop_
_entity_poly.entity_id
_entity_poly.type
_entity_poly.pdbx_seq_one_letter_code
_entity_poly.pdbx_strand_id
1 'polypeptide(L)' 'MKLAAHMAERGIKHATVIINYQPCKGRFGCDTLVPILLPEGATLTVHGVAPDGTWFRKRYSGGARPWWR' A
#
# COMPACT_ATOMS: atom_id res chain seq x y z
N MET A 1 2.35 4.12 5.51
CA MET A 1 1.73 3.05 6.34
C MET A 1 0.40 3.44 6.99
N LYS A 2 0.21 4.70 7.40
CA LYS A 2 -1.00 5.18 8.11
C LYS A 2 -2.33 4.70 7.50
N LEU A 3 -2.51 4.83 6.17
CA LEU A 3 -3.75 4.43 5.51
C LEU A 3 -4.03 2.92 5.60
N ALA A 4 -3.03 2.06 5.41
CA ALA A 4 -3.22 0.61 5.50
C ALA A 4 -3.63 0.19 6.93
N ALA A 5 -3.03 0.81 7.95
CA ALA A 5 -3.41 0.60 9.36
C ALA A 5 -4.85 1.07 9.62
N HIS A 6 -5.20 2.27 9.13
CA HIS A 6 -6.56 2.80 9.23
C HIS A 6 -7.59 1.89 8.55
N MET A 7 -7.26 1.35 7.36
CA MET A 7 -8.12 0.40 6.66
C MET A 7 -8.33 -0.88 7.49
N ALA A 8 -7.27 -1.40 8.10
CA ALA A 8 -7.35 -2.58 8.96
C ALA A 8 -8.23 -2.32 10.20
N GLU A 9 -8.01 -1.20 10.90
CA GLU A 9 -8.78 -0.82 12.08
C GLU A 9 -10.26 -0.57 11.79
N ARG A 10 -10.59 -0.02 10.61
CA ARG A 10 -11.95 0.38 10.24
C ARG A 10 -12.67 -0.64 9.35
N GLY A 11 -12.04 -1.77 9.05
CA GLY A 11 -12.60 -2.79 8.16
C GLY A 11 -12.79 -2.33 6.71
N ILE A 12 -12.04 -1.32 6.25
CA ILE A 12 -12.13 -0.83 4.87
C ILE A 12 -11.47 -1.85 3.94
N LYS A 13 -12.26 -2.50 3.09
CA LYS A 13 -11.77 -3.54 2.18
C LYS A 13 -11.08 -2.98 0.94
N HIS A 14 -11.62 -1.91 0.35
CA HIS A 14 -11.09 -1.36 -0.90
C HIS A 14 -10.95 0.16 -0.79
N ALA A 15 -9.77 0.67 -1.13
CA ALA A 15 -9.52 2.09 -1.20
C ALA A 15 -8.67 2.42 -2.43
N THR A 16 -8.89 3.62 -2.97
CA THR A 16 -8.07 4.20 -4.04
C THR A 16 -7.58 5.56 -3.57
N VAL A 17 -6.28 5.81 -3.74
CA VAL A 17 -5.66 7.09 -3.39
C VAL A 17 -4.74 7.59 -4.49
N ILE A 18 -4.63 8.91 -4.56
CA ILE A 18 -3.61 9.59 -5.35
C ILE A 18 -2.56 10.09 -4.36
N ILE A 19 -1.29 9.87 -4.66
CA ILE A 19 -0.16 10.36 -3.87
C ILE A 19 0.74 11.25 -4.72
N ASN A 20 1.30 12.28 -4.08
CA ASN A 20 2.18 13.25 -4.73
C ASN A 20 3.64 12.78 -4.82
N TYR A 21 3.91 11.52 -4.49
CA TYR A 21 5.24 10.93 -4.49
C TYR A 21 5.19 9.43 -4.79
N GLN A 22 6.33 8.79 -5.01
CA GLN A 22 6.38 7.35 -5.29
C GLN A 22 6.37 6.49 -4.01
N PRO A 23 5.86 5.25 -4.05
CA PRO A 23 5.97 4.32 -2.94
C PRO A 23 7.44 4.08 -2.55
N CYS A 24 7.75 4.20 -1.26
CA CYS A 24 9.12 4.02 -0.76
C CYS A 24 9.60 2.57 -0.92
N LYS A 25 10.90 2.43 -1.17
CA LYS A 25 11.59 1.14 -1.37
C LYS A 25 12.26 0.65 -0.08
N GLY A 26 12.70 -0.61 -0.10
CA GLY A 26 13.46 -1.23 0.99
C GLY A 26 12.62 -2.08 1.94
N ARG A 27 13.29 -2.68 2.93
CA ARG A 27 12.70 -3.63 3.88
C ARG A 27 11.47 -3.07 4.61
N PHE A 28 11.45 -1.78 4.93
CA PHE A 28 10.31 -1.10 5.57
C PHE A 28 9.51 -0.23 4.59
N GLY A 29 9.68 -0.46 3.29
CA GLY A 29 9.03 0.28 2.21
C GLY A 29 7.55 -0.09 2.02
N CYS A 30 6.82 0.73 1.27
CA CYS A 30 5.41 0.52 0.93
C CYS A 30 5.16 -0.83 0.28
N ASP A 31 6.06 -1.23 -0.61
CA ASP A 31 5.97 -2.49 -1.36
C ASP A 31 6.02 -3.73 -0.47
N THR A 32 6.54 -3.55 0.73
CA THR A 32 6.78 -4.62 1.68
C THR A 32 5.77 -4.58 2.83
N LEU A 33 5.58 -3.42 3.48
CA LEU A 33 4.70 -3.33 4.65
C LEU A 33 3.22 -3.17 4.31
N VAL A 34 2.84 -2.56 3.17
CA VAL A 34 1.41 -2.39 2.84
C VAL A 34 0.70 -3.75 2.69
N PRO A 35 1.25 -4.74 1.94
CA PRO A 35 0.64 -6.06 1.85
C PRO A 35 0.54 -6.82 3.19
N ILE A 36 1.44 -6.54 4.14
CA ILE A 36 1.44 -7.15 5.47
C ILE A 36 0.41 -6.52 6.39
N LEU A 37 0.27 -5.19 6.33
CA LEU A 37 -0.65 -4.43 7.17
C LEU A 37 -2.10 -4.54 6.70
N LEU A 38 -2.32 -4.68 5.39
CA LEU A 38 -3.66 -4.87 4.85
C LEU A 38 -4.21 -6.24 5.25
N PRO A 39 -5.46 -6.32 5.73
CA PRO A 39 -6.13 -7.60 5.98
C PRO A 39 -6.26 -8.44 4.71
N GLU A 40 -6.31 -9.76 4.86
CA GLU A 40 -6.61 -10.65 3.74
C GLU A 40 -7.92 -10.25 3.03
N GLY A 41 -7.87 -10.27 1.69
CA GLY A 41 -8.97 -9.83 0.82
C GLY A 41 -9.12 -8.32 0.68
N ALA A 42 -8.36 -7.49 1.43
CA ALA A 42 -8.35 -6.04 1.23
C ALA A 42 -7.38 -5.61 0.12
N THR A 43 -7.70 -4.51 -0.57
CA THR A 43 -6.83 -3.95 -1.61
C THR A 43 -6.74 -2.43 -1.53
N LEU A 44 -5.52 -1.91 -1.70
CA LEU A 44 -5.24 -0.48 -1.85
C LEU A 44 -4.70 -0.20 -3.25
N THR A 45 -5.42 0.62 -4.01
CA THR A 45 -4.94 1.11 -5.32
C THR A 45 -4.33 2.50 -5.13
N VAL A 46 -3.12 2.68 -5.63
CA VAL A 46 -2.36 3.92 -5.54
C VAL A 46 -2.10 4.43 -6.95
N HIS A 47 -2.47 5.67 -7.20
CA HIS A 47 -2.09 6.43 -8.39
C HIS A 47 -1.09 7.50 -8.00
N GLY A 48 -0.19 7.84 -8.90
CA GLY A 48 0.76 8.93 -8.70
C GLY A 48 1.57 9.22 -9.94
N VAL A 49 2.50 10.15 -9.79
CA VAL A 49 3.45 10.57 -10.84
C VAL A 49 4.85 10.28 -10.32
N ALA A 50 5.64 9.55 -11.10
CA ALA A 50 7.03 9.26 -10.80
C ALA A 50 7.92 10.50 -11.03
N PRO A 51 9.17 10.53 -10.53
CA PRO A 51 10.05 11.70 -10.67
C PRO A 51 10.32 12.14 -12.12
N ASP A 52 10.21 11.22 -13.08
CA ASP A 52 10.35 11.46 -14.52
C ASP A 52 9.07 11.99 -15.18
N GLY A 53 8.01 12.24 -14.41
CA GLY A 53 6.71 12.69 -14.90
C GLY A 53 5.78 11.56 -15.36
N THR A 54 6.21 10.31 -15.28
CA THR A 54 5.40 9.16 -15.72
C THR A 54 4.29 8.86 -14.72
N TRP A 55 3.04 8.77 -15.20
CA TRP A 55 1.92 8.29 -14.39
C TRP A 55 2.08 6.81 -14.06
N PHE A 56 1.83 6.44 -12.81
CA PHE A 56 1.80 5.04 -12.39
C PHE A 56 0.50 4.70 -11.67
N ARG A 57 0.15 3.42 -11.75
CA ARG A 57 -0.89 2.78 -10.96
C ARG A 57 -0.32 1.53 -10.32
N LYS A 58 -0.49 1.40 -9.01
CA LYS A 58 -0.06 0.22 -8.25
C LYS A 58 -1.17 -0.29 -7.36
N ARG A 59 -1.41 -1.61 -7.39
CA ARG A 59 -2.37 -2.27 -6.50
C ARG A 59 -1.61 -3.10 -5.48
N TYR A 60 -1.93 -2.89 -4.21
CA TYR A 60 -1.51 -3.75 -3.11
C TYR A 60 -2.67 -4.65 -2.69
N SER A 61 -2.35 -5.91 -2.42
CA SER A 61 -3.27 -6.90 -1.86
C SER A 61 -2.81 -7.28 -0.45
N GLY A 62 -3.74 -7.37 0.49
CA GLY A 62 -3.45 -7.75 1.87
C GLY A 62 -3.31 -9.26 2.08
N GLY A 63 -2.76 -9.63 3.24
CA GLY A 63 -2.54 -11.03 3.64
C GLY A 63 -1.10 -11.52 3.52
N ALA A 64 -0.13 -10.66 3.20
CA ALA A 64 1.28 -11.06 3.20
C ALA A 64 1.76 -11.34 4.63
N ARG A 65 2.63 -12.36 4.79
CA ARG A 65 3.21 -12.69 6.10
C ARG A 65 4.44 -11.82 6.39
N PRO A 66 4.59 -11.29 7.62
CA PRO A 66 5.81 -10.60 8.02
C PRO A 66 7.01 -11.55 8.08
N TRP A 67 8.19 -11.09 7.67
CA TRP A 67 9.44 -11.87 7.76
C TRP A 67 10.05 -11.92 9.17
N TRP A 68 9.50 -11.13 10.09
CA TRP A 68 10.02 -10.99 11.46
C TRP A 68 9.19 -11.77 12.49
N ARG A 69 8.32 -12.65 12.02
CA ARG A 69 7.41 -13.44 12.85
C ARG A 69 7.59 -14.91 12.54
#